data_AF-A0A1J5WF84-F1
#
_entry.id   AF-A0A1J5WF84-F1
#
_cell.length_a   1.000
_cell.length_b   1.000
_cell.length_c   1.000
_cell.angle_alpha   90.00
_cell.angle_beta   90.00
_cell.angle_gamma   90.00
#
_symmetry.space_group_name_H-M   'P 1'
#
loop_
_entity.id
_entity.type
_entity.pdbx_description
1 polymer ?
#
loop_
_entity_poly.entity_id
_entity_poly.type
_entity_poly.pdbx_seq_one_letter_code
_entity_poly.pdbx_strand_id
1 'polypeptide(L)'
;RMAPNSIGCSLKEVDLSDTGLINILPKLRIHGDCEINWLRLSASEEAHVAAVLKQEKPFCVGGVKGMLLKEYAVGVITKMGLKDCEFEWLVLIASEEAHVAGILKQENPFCVGRVKKMWLGDYAVGVITKMSLKDCEIGCLYLTASEEAHVAAVLEEENPFCVGRVMNMDLWDYAASVITKMTIHEDNTMESFVLAGN
;
A
#
# COMPACT_ATOMS: atom_id res chain seq x y z
N ARG A 1 -15.80 -4.03 -24.12
CA ARG A 1 -15.16 -4.06 -22.78
C ARG A 1 -16.21 -4.49 -21.76
N MET A 2 -15.88 -5.39 -20.84
CA MET A 2 -16.78 -5.71 -19.71
C MET A 2 -16.83 -4.54 -18.74
N ALA A 3 -18.01 -4.23 -18.20
CA ALA A 3 -18.18 -3.16 -17.22
C ALA A 3 -17.59 -3.56 -15.86
N PRO A 4 -17.25 -2.60 -14.98
CA PRO A 4 -16.94 -2.88 -13.58
C PRO A 4 -18.07 -3.68 -12.90
N ASN A 5 -17.75 -4.46 -11.86
CA ASN A 5 -18.72 -5.23 -11.07
C ASN A 5 -19.63 -6.17 -11.92
N SER A 6 -19.12 -6.71 -13.03
CA SER A 6 -19.89 -7.59 -13.93
C SER A 6 -19.82 -9.08 -13.56
N ILE A 7 -18.84 -9.49 -12.76
CA ILE A 7 -18.58 -10.91 -12.45
C ILE A 7 -18.86 -11.14 -10.96
N GLY A 8 -19.97 -11.80 -10.62
CA GLY A 8 -20.18 -12.23 -9.25
C GLY A 8 -19.16 -13.29 -8.85
N CYS A 9 -18.44 -13.09 -7.75
CA CYS A 9 -17.49 -14.07 -7.23
C CYS A 9 -17.48 -14.09 -5.71
N SER A 10 -17.25 -15.27 -5.14
CA SER A 10 -16.89 -15.47 -3.74
C SER A 10 -15.54 -16.20 -3.74
N LEU A 11 -14.49 -15.49 -3.34
CA LEU A 11 -13.12 -15.97 -3.40
C LEU A 11 -12.53 -15.93 -1.99
N LYS A 12 -11.92 -17.03 -1.57
CA LYS A 12 -11.18 -17.08 -0.32
C LYS A 12 -9.78 -16.49 -0.47
N GLU A 13 -9.16 -16.70 -1.63
CA GLU A 13 -7.82 -16.20 -1.96
C GLU A 13 -7.78 -15.78 -3.43
N VAL A 14 -7.02 -14.72 -3.70
CA VAL A 14 -6.70 -14.23 -5.04
C VAL A 14 -5.19 -14.15 -5.14
N ASP A 15 -4.60 -14.89 -6.07
CA ASP A 15 -3.17 -14.86 -6.36
C ASP A 15 -2.98 -14.69 -7.87
N LEU A 16 -2.49 -13.53 -8.28
CA LEU A 16 -2.24 -13.20 -9.68
C LEU A 16 -0.83 -12.63 -9.81
N SER A 17 0.05 -13.37 -10.46
CA SER A 17 1.45 -13.00 -10.62
C SER A 17 1.81 -12.92 -12.10
N ASP A 18 2.42 -11.80 -12.49
CA ASP A 18 2.96 -11.51 -13.82
C ASP A 18 2.01 -11.86 -14.96
N THR A 19 0.78 -11.35 -14.83
CA THR A 19 -0.28 -11.61 -15.80
C THR A 19 -1.22 -10.42 -15.97
N GLY A 20 -1.66 -10.19 -17.21
CA GLY A 20 -2.72 -9.22 -17.52
C GLY A 20 -4.07 -9.56 -16.89
N LEU A 21 -4.24 -10.75 -16.28
CA LEU A 21 -5.43 -11.10 -15.52
C LEU A 21 -5.64 -10.22 -14.29
N ILE A 22 -4.62 -9.52 -13.78
CA ILE A 22 -4.79 -8.52 -12.72
C ILE A 22 -5.85 -7.46 -13.12
N ASN A 23 -5.98 -7.19 -14.42
CA ASN A 23 -7.01 -6.30 -14.98
C ASN A 23 -8.46 -6.85 -14.91
N ILE A 24 -8.67 -8.00 -14.29
CA ILE A 24 -10.01 -8.51 -13.96
C ILE A 24 -10.54 -7.90 -12.66
N LEU A 25 -9.68 -7.43 -11.74
CA LEU A 25 -10.09 -7.02 -10.39
C LEU A 25 -11.23 -6.00 -10.36
N PRO A 26 -11.20 -4.89 -11.15
CA PRO A 26 -12.32 -3.93 -11.15
C PRO A 26 -13.64 -4.51 -11.69
N LYS A 27 -13.60 -5.66 -12.36
CA LYS A 27 -14.77 -6.34 -12.94
C LYS A 27 -15.37 -7.36 -11.98
N LEU A 28 -14.66 -7.73 -10.93
CA LEU A 28 -15.15 -8.63 -9.89
C LEU A 28 -16.14 -7.88 -9.00
N ARG A 29 -17.37 -8.38 -8.94
CA ARG A 29 -18.38 -7.94 -7.98
C ARG A 29 -18.18 -8.74 -6.69
N ILE A 30 -17.21 -8.30 -5.90
CA ILE A 30 -16.99 -8.78 -4.54
C ILE A 30 -18.05 -8.09 -3.68
N HIS A 31 -18.99 -8.87 -3.13
CA HIS A 31 -20.01 -8.31 -2.24
C HIS A 31 -19.34 -7.76 -0.97
N GLY A 32 -19.97 -6.77 -0.33
CA GLY A 32 -19.45 -6.20 0.93
C GLY A 32 -19.24 -7.25 2.03
N ASP A 33 -20.01 -8.34 1.98
CA ASP A 33 -19.97 -9.45 2.94
C ASP A 33 -18.95 -10.54 2.55
N CYS A 34 -18.23 -10.38 1.43
CA CYS A 34 -17.19 -11.31 1.04
C CYS A 34 -15.89 -11.01 1.80
N GLU A 35 -15.41 -12.01 2.52
CA GLU A 35 -14.11 -11.99 3.19
C GLU A 35 -13.06 -12.76 2.38
N ILE A 36 -12.10 -12.03 1.82
CA ILE A 36 -10.90 -12.56 1.19
C ILE A 36 -9.83 -12.70 2.27
N ASN A 37 -9.29 -13.90 2.44
CA ASN A 37 -8.16 -14.10 3.35
C ASN A 37 -6.88 -13.44 2.83
N TRP A 38 -6.59 -13.62 1.55
CA TRP A 38 -5.39 -13.07 0.93
C TRP A 38 -5.63 -12.57 -0.50
N LEU A 39 -5.21 -11.33 -0.75
CA LEU A 39 -5.02 -10.78 -2.09
C LEU A 39 -3.51 -10.61 -2.34
N ARG A 40 -2.95 -11.44 -3.23
CA ARG A 40 -1.54 -11.44 -3.62
C ARG A 40 -1.42 -11.05 -5.09
N LEU A 41 -0.77 -9.94 -5.37
CA LEU A 41 -0.54 -9.46 -6.73
C LEU A 41 0.94 -9.16 -6.94
N SER A 42 1.49 -9.65 -8.04
CA SER A 42 2.85 -9.32 -8.50
C SER A 42 2.81 -8.95 -9.97
N ALA A 43 3.52 -7.89 -10.35
CA ALA A 43 3.62 -7.49 -11.74
C ALA A 43 4.98 -6.85 -12.03
N SER A 44 5.89 -7.59 -12.66
CA SER A 44 7.18 -7.10 -13.14
C SER A 44 7.07 -6.15 -14.34
N GLU A 45 5.93 -6.15 -15.05
CA GLU A 45 5.67 -5.27 -16.20
C GLU A 45 4.44 -4.39 -15.97
N GLU A 46 4.54 -3.09 -16.27
CA GLU A 46 3.43 -2.14 -16.16
C GLU A 46 2.20 -2.61 -16.98
N ALA A 47 2.43 -3.27 -18.12
CA ALA A 47 1.39 -3.78 -19.00
C ALA A 47 0.39 -4.72 -18.28
N HIS A 48 0.84 -5.43 -17.24
CA HIS A 48 -0.01 -6.33 -16.45
C HIS A 48 -1.04 -5.58 -15.60
N VAL A 49 -0.79 -4.33 -15.23
CA VAL A 49 -1.67 -3.53 -14.35
C VAL A 49 -2.24 -2.28 -15.04
N ALA A 50 -1.78 -1.95 -16.25
CA ALA A 50 -2.09 -0.71 -16.94
C ALA A 50 -3.60 -0.41 -17.08
N ALA A 51 -4.46 -1.42 -17.23
CA ALA A 51 -5.90 -1.20 -17.31
C ALA A 51 -6.58 -0.99 -15.94
N VAL A 52 -6.02 -1.53 -14.85
CA VAL A 52 -6.44 -1.19 -13.48
C VAL A 52 -6.00 0.22 -13.12
N LEU A 53 -4.75 0.60 -13.44
CA LEU A 53 -4.24 1.94 -13.14
C LEU A 53 -4.99 3.07 -13.87
N LYS A 54 -5.67 2.74 -14.98
CA LYS A 54 -6.56 3.66 -15.72
C LYS A 54 -7.96 3.80 -15.13
N GLN A 55 -8.29 3.10 -14.04
CA GLN A 55 -9.58 3.31 -13.37
C GLN A 55 -9.64 4.72 -12.77
N GLU A 56 -10.71 5.45 -13.09
CA GLU A 56 -11.00 6.76 -12.52
C GLU A 56 -11.65 6.65 -11.14
N LYS A 57 -12.53 5.66 -10.97
CA LYS A 57 -13.24 5.41 -9.72
C LYS A 57 -12.60 4.22 -8.99
N PRO A 58 -12.37 4.34 -7.67
CA PRO A 58 -11.93 3.21 -6.88
C PRO A 58 -12.91 2.04 -6.98
N PHE A 59 -12.41 0.81 -7.08
CA PHE A 59 -13.22 -0.40 -7.03
C PHE A 59 -13.22 -1.03 -5.64
N CYS A 60 -14.31 -1.73 -5.30
CA CYS A 60 -14.42 -2.43 -4.03
C CYS A 60 -13.64 -3.76 -4.08
N VAL A 61 -12.89 -4.05 -3.03
CA VAL A 61 -12.16 -5.32 -2.87
C VAL A 61 -12.79 -6.24 -1.81
N GLY A 62 -13.91 -5.84 -1.21
CA GLY A 62 -14.52 -6.54 -0.07
C GLY A 62 -13.69 -6.43 1.21
N GLY A 63 -13.99 -7.28 2.20
CA GLY A 63 -13.15 -7.44 3.38
C GLY A 63 -11.91 -8.24 3.02
N VAL A 64 -10.71 -7.68 3.20
CA VAL A 64 -9.45 -8.36 2.89
C VAL A 64 -8.61 -8.48 4.16
N LYS A 65 -8.39 -9.71 4.62
CA LYS A 65 -7.60 -9.95 5.84
C LYS A 65 -6.11 -9.66 5.62
N GLY A 66 -5.55 -10.09 4.48
CA GLY A 66 -4.15 -9.85 4.12
C GLY A 66 -3.99 -9.40 2.66
N MET A 67 -3.16 -8.39 2.43
CA MET A 67 -2.84 -7.90 1.10
C MET A 67 -1.31 -7.87 0.91
N LEU A 68 -0.83 -8.46 -0.19
CA LEU A 68 0.56 -8.43 -0.62
C LEU A 68 0.63 -7.94 -2.06
N LEU A 69 1.23 -6.78 -2.28
CA LEU A 69 1.44 -6.20 -3.61
C LEU A 69 2.93 -6.04 -3.87
N LYS A 70 3.40 -6.57 -5.00
CA LYS A 70 4.80 -6.49 -5.42
C LYS A 70 4.95 -5.78 -6.76
N GLU A 71 6.02 -5.01 -6.88
CA GLU A 71 6.42 -4.33 -8.11
C GLU A 71 5.31 -3.42 -8.66
N TYR A 72 5.02 -3.39 -9.97
CA TYR A 72 3.96 -2.53 -10.52
C TYR A 72 2.57 -2.81 -9.91
N ALA A 73 2.36 -3.96 -9.27
CA ALA A 73 1.10 -4.23 -8.56
C ALA A 73 0.91 -3.34 -7.33
N VAL A 74 1.97 -2.73 -6.78
CA VAL A 74 1.86 -1.73 -5.70
C VAL A 74 0.93 -0.58 -6.13
N GLY A 75 1.01 -0.13 -7.39
CA GLY A 75 0.15 0.93 -7.92
C GLY A 75 -1.35 0.62 -7.90
N VAL A 76 -1.73 -0.66 -7.89
CA VAL A 76 -3.13 -1.10 -7.88
C VAL A 76 -3.86 -0.63 -6.62
N ILE A 77 -3.16 -0.46 -5.49
CA ILE A 77 -3.76 -0.01 -4.23
C ILE A 77 -4.43 1.36 -4.36
N THR A 78 -3.88 2.25 -5.19
CA THR A 78 -4.38 3.60 -5.43
C THR A 78 -5.76 3.61 -6.12
N LYS A 79 -6.19 2.46 -6.62
CA LYS A 79 -7.44 2.26 -7.35
C LYS A 79 -8.46 1.45 -6.55
N MET A 80 -8.17 1.16 -5.29
CA MET A 80 -9.07 0.42 -4.40
C MET A 80 -9.78 1.38 -3.44
N GLY A 81 -11.06 1.13 -3.17
CA GLY A 81 -11.80 1.84 -2.12
C GLY A 81 -11.52 1.22 -0.76
N LEU A 82 -10.52 1.73 -0.03
CA LEU A 82 -10.03 1.11 1.21
C LEU A 82 -10.40 1.84 2.51
N LYS A 83 -11.14 2.95 2.43
CA LYS A 83 -11.39 3.84 3.57
C LYS A 83 -11.99 3.12 4.79
N ASP A 84 -12.91 2.19 4.55
CA ASP A 84 -13.62 1.44 5.59
C ASP A 84 -13.13 -0.01 5.69
N CYS A 85 -11.94 -0.30 5.17
CA CYS A 85 -11.33 -1.63 5.26
C CYS A 85 -10.52 -1.78 6.56
N GLU A 86 -10.52 -2.99 7.11
CA GLU A 86 -9.65 -3.40 8.20
C GLU A 86 -8.74 -4.55 7.74
N PHE A 87 -7.44 -4.37 7.86
CA PHE A 87 -6.41 -5.34 7.45
C PHE A 87 -5.72 -5.96 8.65
N GLU A 88 -5.50 -7.27 8.62
CA GLU A 88 -4.48 -7.88 9.50
C GLU A 88 -3.08 -7.58 8.97
N TRP A 89 -2.89 -7.66 7.64
CA TRP A 89 -1.62 -7.44 6.97
C TRP A 89 -1.77 -6.61 5.69
N LEU A 90 -0.98 -5.54 5.56
CA LEU A 90 -0.76 -4.83 4.31
C LEU A 90 0.75 -4.81 4.01
N VAL A 91 1.15 -5.44 2.91
CA VAL A 91 2.56 -5.56 2.53
C VAL A 91 2.76 -5.03 1.11
N LEU A 92 3.60 -4.01 0.96
CA LEU A 92 3.99 -3.41 -0.32
C LEU A 92 5.50 -3.54 -0.50
N ILE A 93 5.94 -4.10 -1.63
CA ILE A 93 7.38 -4.27 -1.94
C ILE A 93 7.62 -3.80 -3.36
N ALA A 94 8.60 -2.93 -3.57
CA ALA A 94 8.98 -2.47 -4.90
C ALA A 94 10.50 -2.38 -5.02
N SER A 95 11.07 -3.22 -5.88
CA SER A 95 12.53 -3.30 -6.10
C SER A 95 13.08 -2.23 -7.04
N GLU A 96 12.24 -1.57 -7.83
CA GLU A 96 12.64 -0.49 -8.75
C GLU A 96 11.78 0.76 -8.56
N GLU A 97 12.36 1.94 -8.79
CA GLU A 97 11.65 3.23 -8.72
C GLU A 97 10.42 3.25 -9.66
N ALA A 98 10.57 2.66 -10.85
CA ALA A 98 9.53 2.63 -11.88
C ALA A 98 8.22 1.98 -11.37
N HIS A 99 8.31 1.02 -10.45
CA HIS A 99 7.16 0.32 -9.87
C HIS A 99 6.23 1.25 -9.07
N VAL A 100 6.76 2.33 -8.51
CA VAL A 100 6.02 3.28 -7.67
C VAL A 100 5.98 4.71 -8.24
N ALA A 101 6.74 5.00 -9.30
CA ALA A 101 6.83 6.33 -9.90
C ALA A 101 5.46 6.95 -10.22
N GLY A 102 4.49 6.14 -10.66
CA GLY A 102 3.11 6.60 -10.91
C GLY A 102 2.35 7.02 -9.65
N ILE A 103 2.65 6.43 -8.49
CA ILE A 103 2.06 6.77 -7.20
C ILE A 103 2.70 8.03 -6.64
N LEU A 104 4.03 8.13 -6.71
CA LEU A 104 4.81 9.28 -6.21
C LEU A 104 4.49 10.59 -6.93
N LYS A 105 3.96 10.52 -8.16
CA LYS A 105 3.48 11.68 -8.94
C LYS A 105 2.06 12.12 -8.57
N GLN A 106 1.33 11.38 -7.73
CA GLN A 106 -0.02 11.76 -7.34
C GLN A 106 0.01 12.93 -6.36
N GLU A 107 -0.83 13.94 -6.63
CA GLU A 107 -1.00 15.10 -5.74
C GLU A 107 -1.87 14.76 -4.52
N ASN A 108 -2.87 13.91 -4.72
CA ASN A 108 -3.85 13.58 -3.69
C ASN A 108 -3.47 12.26 -3.00
N PRO A 109 -3.32 12.26 -1.66
CA PRO A 109 -3.08 11.03 -0.92
C PRO A 109 -4.28 10.08 -0.99
N PHE A 110 -4.02 8.77 -0.89
CA PHE A 110 -5.07 7.75 -0.78
C PHE A 110 -5.18 7.18 0.64
N CYS A 111 -6.36 6.70 1.02
CA CYS A 111 -6.61 6.09 2.33
C CYS A 111 -6.38 4.57 2.27
N VAL A 112 -5.86 3.98 3.36
CA VAL A 112 -5.62 2.53 3.50
C VAL A 112 -6.43 1.88 4.63
N GLY A 113 -7.38 2.60 5.23
CA GLY A 113 -8.22 2.07 6.32
C GLY A 113 -7.44 1.83 7.61
N ARG A 114 -7.87 0.86 8.41
CA ARG A 114 -7.17 0.42 9.63
C ARG A 114 -6.29 -0.79 9.33
N VAL A 115 -5.08 -0.82 9.88
CA VAL A 115 -4.10 -1.86 9.55
C VAL A 115 -3.43 -2.37 10.82
N LYS A 116 -3.60 -3.65 11.14
CA LYS A 116 -2.90 -4.24 12.30
C LYS A 116 -1.39 -4.29 12.07
N LYS A 117 -0.93 -4.70 10.89
CA LYS A 117 0.48 -4.75 10.52
C LYS A 117 0.70 -4.27 9.08
N MET A 118 1.51 -3.22 8.93
CA MET A 118 1.86 -2.62 7.65
C MET A 118 3.35 -2.78 7.40
N TRP A 119 3.75 -3.32 6.25
CA TRP A 119 5.15 -3.42 5.84
C TRP A 119 5.36 -2.81 4.47
N LEU A 120 6.24 -1.82 4.39
CA LEU A 120 6.70 -1.21 3.13
C LEU A 120 8.19 -1.52 2.94
N GLY A 121 8.53 -2.18 1.84
CA GLY A 121 9.88 -2.60 1.48
C GLY A 121 10.44 -1.87 0.26
N ASP A 122 11.71 -1.47 0.35
CA ASP A 122 12.49 -0.82 -0.70
C ASP A 122 11.78 0.43 -1.24
N TYR A 123 11.64 0.63 -2.56
CA TYR A 123 10.98 1.82 -3.11
C TYR A 123 9.52 2.00 -2.65
N ALA A 124 8.88 0.95 -2.12
CA ALA A 124 7.54 1.06 -1.55
C ALA A 124 7.52 1.92 -0.27
N VAL A 125 8.67 2.15 0.38
CA VAL A 125 8.78 3.11 1.49
C VAL A 125 8.33 4.50 1.05
N GLY A 126 8.67 4.93 -0.17
CA GLY A 126 8.23 6.21 -0.75
C GLY A 126 6.71 6.38 -0.80
N VAL A 127 5.96 5.29 -0.93
CA VAL A 127 4.50 5.30 -1.06
C VAL A 127 3.82 5.86 0.20
N ILE A 128 4.45 5.77 1.37
CA ILE A 128 3.89 6.28 2.63
C ILE A 128 3.58 7.78 2.57
N THR A 129 4.37 8.54 1.81
CA THR A 129 4.19 10.00 1.62
C THR A 129 2.89 10.33 0.88
N LYS A 130 2.34 9.36 0.14
CA LYS A 130 1.10 9.48 -0.62
C LYS A 130 -0.07 8.79 0.06
N MET A 131 0.09 8.38 1.32
CA MET A 131 -1.01 7.84 2.13
C MET A 131 -1.59 8.91 3.06
N SER A 132 -2.91 8.98 3.14
CA SER A 132 -3.62 9.77 4.15
C SER A 132 -3.73 8.97 5.45
N LEU A 133 -2.71 9.04 6.29
CA LEU A 133 -2.62 8.24 7.53
C LEU A 133 -3.11 8.95 8.79
N LYS A 134 -3.44 10.24 8.74
CA LYS A 134 -3.78 11.03 9.94
C LYS A 134 -4.85 10.38 10.82
N ASP A 135 -5.89 9.82 10.19
CA ASP A 135 -7.00 9.15 10.85
C ASP A 135 -6.87 7.61 10.87
N CYS A 136 -5.76 7.08 10.34
CA CYS A 136 -5.48 5.65 10.34
C CYS A 136 -4.96 5.17 11.70
N GLU A 137 -5.33 3.94 12.04
CA GLU A 137 -4.78 3.20 13.18
C GLU A 137 -3.91 2.07 12.65
N ILE A 138 -2.65 2.09 13.07
CA ILE A 138 -1.63 1.11 12.69
C ILE A 138 -1.11 0.41 13.96
N GLY A 139 -1.27 -0.90 14.04
CA GLY A 139 -0.73 -1.68 15.15
C GLY A 139 0.80 -1.75 15.09
N CYS A 140 1.35 -2.18 13.96
CA CYS A 140 2.79 -2.21 13.71
C CYS A 140 3.10 -1.64 12.31
N LEU A 141 4.01 -0.67 12.24
CA LEU A 141 4.55 -0.13 11.00
C LEU A 141 6.01 -0.59 10.82
N TYR A 142 6.28 -1.33 9.75
CA TYR A 142 7.62 -1.78 9.38
C TYR A 142 8.05 -1.09 8.09
N LEU A 143 9.14 -0.34 8.12
CA LEU A 143 9.77 0.22 6.92
C LEU A 143 11.18 -0.38 6.80
N THR A 144 11.49 -0.95 5.63
CA THR A 144 12.80 -1.55 5.35
C THR A 144 13.29 -1.04 4.01
N ALA A 145 14.49 -0.46 3.94
CA ALA A 145 15.06 0.02 2.69
C ALA A 145 16.53 -0.37 2.59
N SER A 146 16.82 -1.33 1.71
CA SER A 146 18.18 -1.88 1.58
C SER A 146 19.20 -0.93 0.95
N GLU A 147 18.76 0.11 0.24
CA GLU A 147 19.63 1.11 -0.41
C GLU A 147 19.14 2.55 -0.13
N GLU A 148 20.05 3.52 -0.20
CA GLU A 148 19.72 4.95 -0.05
C GLU A 148 18.70 5.43 -1.10
N ALA A 149 18.79 4.91 -2.33
CA ALA A 149 17.88 5.26 -3.41
C ALA A 149 16.40 4.94 -3.09
N HIS A 150 16.15 3.92 -2.27
CA HIS A 150 14.80 3.48 -1.91
C HIS A 150 14.03 4.53 -1.08
N VAL A 151 14.74 5.43 -0.41
CA VAL A 151 14.16 6.49 0.43
C VAL A 151 14.32 7.89 -0.15
N ALA A 152 14.99 8.04 -1.30
CA ALA A 152 15.27 9.33 -1.91
C ALA A 152 14.00 10.18 -2.07
N ALA A 153 12.92 9.58 -2.60
CA ALA A 153 11.63 10.26 -2.76
C ALA A 153 11.06 10.80 -1.43
N VAL A 154 11.26 10.10 -0.31
CA VAL A 154 10.82 10.58 1.01
C VAL A 154 11.66 11.76 1.47
N LEU A 155 12.98 11.69 1.28
CA LEU A 155 13.92 12.72 1.71
C LEU A 155 13.82 14.01 0.88
N GLU A 156 13.35 13.90 -0.37
CA GLU A 156 13.08 15.03 -1.26
C GLU A 156 11.76 15.75 -0.95
N GLU A 157 10.82 15.13 -0.23
CA GLU A 157 9.57 15.78 0.17
C GLU A 157 9.86 17.05 0.98
N GLU A 158 9.29 18.18 0.57
CA GLU A 158 9.48 19.46 1.25
C GLU A 158 8.84 19.44 2.64
N ASN A 159 7.65 18.83 2.74
CA ASN A 159 6.86 18.78 3.96
C ASN A 159 6.94 17.38 4.60
N PRO A 160 7.09 17.30 5.93
CA PRO A 160 6.98 16.01 6.62
C PRO A 160 5.62 15.35 6.41
N PHE A 161 5.61 14.02 6.29
CA PHE A 161 4.38 13.23 6.26
C PHE A 161 3.94 12.85 7.69
N CYS A 162 2.65 12.64 7.91
CA CYS A 162 2.11 12.19 9.19
C CYS A 162 1.89 10.68 9.15
N VAL A 163 2.36 9.94 10.16
CA VAL A 163 2.17 8.47 10.26
C VAL A 163 0.89 8.04 10.96
N GLY A 164 0.06 8.98 11.45
CA GLY A 164 -1.16 8.65 12.18
C GLY A 164 -0.91 8.09 13.58
N ARG A 165 -1.83 7.24 14.04
CA ARG A 165 -1.73 6.52 15.33
C ARG A 165 -1.06 5.18 15.12
N VAL A 166 0.18 5.05 15.57
CA VAL A 166 1.04 3.86 15.40
C VAL A 166 1.45 3.31 16.76
N MET A 167 1.08 2.07 17.08
CA MET A 167 1.42 1.46 18.37
C MET A 167 2.89 0.98 18.43
N ASN A 168 3.38 0.34 17.37
CA ASN A 168 4.79 -0.08 17.25
C ASN A 168 5.35 0.36 15.90
N MET A 169 6.57 0.88 15.87
CA MET A 169 7.23 1.29 14.63
C MET A 169 8.67 0.80 14.58
N ASP A 170 9.02 0.12 13.48
CA ASP A 170 10.37 -0.38 13.24
C ASP A 170 10.88 0.13 11.89
N LEU A 171 11.96 0.90 11.91
CA LEU A 171 12.63 1.41 10.71
C LEU A 171 14.02 0.78 10.59
N TRP A 172 14.21 0.01 9.52
CA TRP A 172 15.42 -0.77 9.28
C TRP A 172 16.22 -0.27 8.08
N ASP A 173 17.54 -0.39 8.16
CA ASP A 173 18.52 0.01 7.14
C ASP A 173 18.37 1.50 6.79
N TYR A 174 18.35 1.85 5.49
CA TYR A 174 18.19 3.24 5.04
C TYR A 174 16.80 3.81 5.38
N ALA A 175 15.81 2.98 5.72
CA ALA A 175 14.49 3.46 6.13
C ALA A 175 14.55 4.22 7.45
N ALA A 176 15.57 4.03 8.28
CA ALA A 176 15.76 4.83 9.49
C ALA A 176 15.88 6.34 9.17
N SER A 177 16.40 6.72 7.99
CA SER A 177 16.55 8.13 7.60
C SER A 177 15.23 8.87 7.38
N VAL A 178 14.13 8.15 7.11
CA VAL A 178 12.81 8.75 6.85
C VAL A 178 12.22 9.42 8.09
N ILE A 179 12.75 9.12 9.28
CA ILE A 179 12.33 9.78 10.53
C ILE A 179 12.49 11.30 10.46
N THR A 180 13.45 11.79 9.67
CA THR A 180 13.70 13.22 9.46
C THR A 180 12.58 13.93 8.70
N LYS A 181 11.70 13.16 8.05
CA LYS A 181 10.56 13.62 7.24
C LYS A 181 9.23 13.16 7.82
N MET A 182 9.23 12.71 9.07
CA MET A 182 8.06 12.13 9.71
C MET A 182 7.56 13.03 10.83
N THR A 183 6.24 13.13 10.95
CA THR A 183 5.54 13.69 12.10
C THR A 183 4.63 12.65 12.73
N ILE A 184 4.60 12.63 14.05
CA ILE A 184 3.77 11.73 14.84
C ILE A 184 2.52 12.50 15.29
N HIS A 185 1.35 11.89 15.16
CA HIS A 185 0.10 12.50 15.61
C HIS A 185 0.12 12.78 17.12
N GLU A 186 -0.49 13.88 17.56
CA GLU A 186 -0.47 14.28 18.99
C GLU A 186 -1.06 13.22 19.93
N ASP A 187 -2.12 12.54 19.48
CA ASP A 187 -2.78 11.44 20.20
C ASP A 187 -2.09 10.07 20.04
N ASN A 188 -0.89 10.01 19.48
CA ASN A 188 -0.20 8.74 19.29
C ASN A 188 0.39 8.23 20.62
N THR A 189 -0.02 7.03 21.03
CA THR A 189 0.41 6.36 22.27
C THR A 189 1.47 5.28 22.02
N MET A 190 2.39 5.52 21.08
CA MET A 190 3.42 4.56 20.64
C MET A 190 4.10 3.86 21.82
N GLU A 191 4.09 2.54 21.82
CA GLU A 191 4.68 1.69 22.86
C GLU A 191 6.12 1.32 22.54
N SER A 192 6.45 1.09 21.27
CA SER A 192 7.80 0.74 20.81
C SER A 192 8.18 1.51 19.57
N PHE A 193 9.41 2.02 19.55
CA PHE A 193 10.03 2.63 18.39
C PHE A 193 11.46 2.13 18.22
N VAL A 194 11.72 1.40 17.15
CA VAL A 194 13.03 0.82 16.82
C VAL A 194 13.59 1.50 15.58
N LEU A 195 14.82 1.98 15.71
CA LEU A 195 15.64 2.48 14.62
C LEU A 195 16.90 1.63 14.54
N ALA A 196 17.11 0.97 13.41
CA ALA A 196 18.29 0.16 13.16
C ALA A 196 18.80 0.47 11.76
N GLY A 197 19.74 1.42 11.66
CA GLY A 197 20.40 1.78 10.41
C GLY A 197 21.64 0.93 10.13
N ASN A 198 22.10 0.96 8.88
CA ASN A 198 23.44 0.49 8.47
C ASN A 198 24.50 1.59 8.63
#